data_AF-A0A0B8T7S3-F1
#
_entry.id   AF-A0A0B8T7S3-F1
#
_cell.length_a   1.000
_cell.length_b   1.000
_cell.length_c   1.000
_cell.angle_alpha   90.00
_cell.angle_beta   90.00
_cell.angle_gamma   90.00
#
_symmetry.space_group_name_H-M   'P 1'
#
loop_
_entity.id
_entity.type
_entity.pdbx_description
1 polymer ?
#
loop_
_entity_poly.entity_id
_entity_poly.type
_entity_poly.pdbx_seq_one_letter_code
_entity_poly.pdbx_strand_id
1 'polypeptide(L)'
;MEFRLTNAQYLPSGSFDGKILAYDFQNVNDDSIKNILVKIAGAYAEWRHEYQLSEADMIKFVLKAIESDLISNKFTKDWHTFEIYSDSKPPINFTYRDFDLKNYTISC
;
A
#
# COMPACT_ATOMS: atom_id res chain seq x y z
N MET A 1 0.74 3.43 18.64
CA MET A 1 1.92 3.92 17.91
C MET A 1 1.45 4.59 16.64
N GLU A 2 2.09 5.67 16.20
CA GLU A 2 1.69 6.41 15.00
C GLU A 2 2.82 6.41 13.97
N PHE A 3 2.46 6.11 12.72
CA PHE A 3 3.36 6.05 11.58
C PHE A 3 2.89 6.98 10.49
N ARG A 4 3.77 7.86 10.01
CA ARG A 4 3.51 8.78 8.89
C ARG A 4 4.10 8.20 7.62
N LEU A 5 3.32 8.17 6.54
CA LEU A 5 3.83 7.83 5.22
C LEU A 5 4.75 8.95 4.73
N THR A 6 5.98 8.59 4.36
CA THR A 6 6.99 9.54 3.86
C THR A 6 7.29 9.34 2.38
N ASN A 7 7.01 8.15 1.85
CA ASN A 7 7.25 7.82 0.45
C ASN A 7 6.26 6.76 -0.04
N ALA A 8 5.83 6.88 -1.31
CA ALA A 8 5.02 5.88 -1.98
C ALA A 8 5.37 5.88 -3.48
N GLN A 9 5.84 4.75 -4.00
CA GLN A 9 6.33 4.68 -5.38
C GLN A 9 6.19 3.29 -5.99
N TYR A 10 6.07 3.24 -7.32
CA TYR A 10 6.24 2.01 -8.08
C TYR A 10 7.72 1.65 -8.15
N LEU A 11 8.02 0.37 -7.95
CA LEU A 11 9.35 -0.18 -8.20
C LEU A 11 9.36 -0.97 -9.52
N PRO A 12 10.53 -1.07 -10.19
CA PRO A 12 10.71 -1.98 -11.30
C PRO A 12 10.36 -3.41 -10.89
N SER A 13 9.49 -4.08 -11.67
CA SER A 13 9.05 -5.44 -11.36
C SER A 13 10.10 -6.51 -11.70
N GLY A 14 11.08 -6.21 -12.54
CA GLY A 14 12.14 -7.15 -12.92
C GLY A 14 11.56 -8.42 -13.57
N SER A 15 11.80 -9.58 -12.94
CA SER A 15 11.28 -10.88 -13.38
C SER A 15 9.90 -11.23 -12.82
N PHE A 16 9.32 -10.38 -11.98
CA PHE A 16 7.98 -10.58 -11.42
C PHE A 16 6.91 -10.12 -12.43
N ASP A 17 5.99 -11.02 -12.76
CA ASP A 17 4.85 -10.74 -13.62
C ASP A 17 3.73 -10.03 -12.82
N GLY A 18 3.88 -8.72 -12.67
CA GLY A 18 2.97 -7.88 -11.90
C GLY A 18 3.51 -6.48 -11.64
N LYS A 19 2.92 -5.79 -10.65
CA LYS A 19 3.37 -4.48 -10.17
C LYS A 19 3.92 -4.57 -8.75
N ILE A 20 4.96 -3.80 -8.48
CA ILE A 20 5.55 -3.68 -7.14
C ILE A 20 5.37 -2.23 -6.68
N LEU A 21 4.79 -2.05 -5.49
CA LEU A 21 4.68 -0.77 -4.81
C LEU A 21 5.49 -0.81 -3.53
N ALA A 22 6.20 0.28 -3.25
CA ALA A 22 6.93 0.50 -2.02
C ALA A 22 6.33 1.67 -1.26
N TYR A 23 6.17 1.50 0.05
CA TYR A 23 5.76 2.54 0.98
C TYR A 23 6.76 2.61 2.13
N ASP A 24 7.21 3.82 2.44
CA ASP A 24 8.06 4.06 3.60
C ASP A 24 7.25 4.78 4.67
N PHE A 25 7.26 4.23 5.87
CA PHE A 25 6.57 4.77 7.04
C PHE A 25 7.58 5.16 8.11
N GLN A 26 7.49 6.38 8.60
CA GLN A 26 8.30 6.87 9.71
C GLN A 26 7.47 6.85 11.00
N ASN A 27 7.97 6.22 12.05
CA ASN A 27 7.39 6.32 13.39
C ASN A 27 7.54 7.76 13.90
N VAL A 28 6.43 8.37 14.33
CA VAL A 28 6.42 9.77 14.77
C VAL A 28 7.18 10.00 16.07
N ASN A 29 7.38 8.96 16.89
CA ASN A 29 8.01 9.11 18.21
C ASN A 29 9.53 8.92 18.21
N ASP A 30 10.08 8.07 17.34
CA ASP A 30 11.49 7.65 17.36
C ASP A 30 12.19 7.74 16.00
N ASP A 31 11.50 8.26 14.98
CA ASP A 31 11.99 8.42 13.61
C ASP A 31 12.41 7.11 12.90
N SER A 32 12.09 5.94 13.47
CA SER A 32 12.39 4.66 12.82
C SER A 32 11.59 4.50 11.52
N ILE A 33 12.25 4.00 10.48
CA ILE A 33 11.66 3.78 9.16
C ILE A 33 11.24 2.32 9.01
N LYS A 34 10.01 2.12 8.53
CA LYS A 34 9.41 0.83 8.20
C LYS A 34 9.14 0.79 6.69
N ASN A 35 9.71 -0.20 6.02
CA ASN A 35 9.62 -0.35 4.58
C ASN A 35 8.58 -1.43 4.27
N ILE A 36 7.58 -1.06 3.46
CA ILE A 36 6.50 -1.95 3.06
C ILE A 36 6.57 -2.16 1.56
N LEU A 37 6.73 -3.40 1.14
CA LEU A 37 6.67 -3.82 -0.25
C LEU A 37 5.35 -4.54 -0.51
N VAL A 38 4.66 -4.15 -1.57
CA VAL A 38 3.42 -4.81 -2.01
C VAL A 38 3.63 -5.30 -3.43
N LYS A 39 3.57 -6.61 -3.60
CA LYS A 39 3.57 -7.26 -4.91
C LYS A 39 2.15 -7.56 -5.32
N ILE A 40 1.76 -7.15 -6.52
CA ILE A 40 0.40 -7.30 -7.02
C ILE A 40 0.45 -8.11 -8.31
N ALA A 41 -0.01 -9.35 -8.25
CA ALA A 41 -0.08 -10.28 -9.37
C ALA A 41 -1.55 -10.48 -9.79
N GLY A 42 -1.85 -10.30 -11.07
CA GLY A 42 -3.19 -10.52 -11.65
C GLY A 42 -4.25 -9.47 -11.28
N ALA A 43 -4.42 -9.16 -9.99
CA ALA A 43 -5.48 -8.25 -9.52
C ALA A 43 -5.28 -6.78 -9.93
N TYR A 44 -4.04 -6.36 -10.24
CA TYR A 44 -3.74 -4.96 -10.55
C TYR A 44 -4.55 -4.45 -11.75
N ALA A 45 -4.55 -5.20 -12.86
CA ALA A 45 -5.22 -4.79 -14.08
C ALA A 45 -6.75 -4.82 -13.91
N GLU A 46 -7.26 -5.83 -13.21
CA GLU A 46 -8.69 -6.00 -12.93
C GLU A 46 -9.23 -4.86 -12.08
N TRP A 47 -8.62 -4.59 -10.92
CA TRP A 47 -9.04 -3.49 -10.05
C TRP A 47 -8.91 -2.14 -10.74
N ARG A 48 -7.82 -1.92 -11.50
CA ARG A 48 -7.65 -0.67 -12.23
C ARG A 48 -8.77 -0.45 -13.26
N HIS A 49 -9.18 -1.52 -13.95
CA HIS A 49 -10.25 -1.45 -14.95
C HIS A 49 -11.63 -1.28 -14.30
N GLU A 50 -11.97 -2.13 -13.32
CA GLU A 50 -13.26 -2.14 -12.62
C GLU A 50 -13.56 -0.79 -11.96
N TYR A 51 -12.57 -0.20 -11.28
CA TYR A 51 -12.72 1.05 -10.55
C TYR A 51 -12.25 2.29 -11.33
N GLN A 52 -11.88 2.12 -12.62
CA GLN A 52 -11.40 3.18 -13.51
C GLN A 52 -10.27 4.03 -12.90
N LEU A 53 -9.29 3.36 -12.30
CA LEU A 53 -8.22 4.01 -11.53
C LEU A 53 -7.06 4.44 -12.44
N SER A 54 -6.53 5.64 -12.20
CA SER A 54 -5.22 6.01 -12.74
C SER A 54 -4.10 5.24 -12.01
N GLU A 55 -2.87 5.24 -12.54
CA GLU A 55 -1.74 4.64 -11.82
C GLU A 55 -1.48 5.35 -10.47
N ALA A 56 -1.71 6.66 -10.39
CA ALA A 56 -1.59 7.40 -9.14
C ALA A 56 -2.67 7.01 -8.13
N ASP A 57 -3.91 6.78 -8.60
CA ASP A 57 -5.01 6.35 -7.74
C ASP A 57 -4.81 4.93 -7.22
N MET A 58 -4.18 4.06 -8.04
CA MET A 58 -3.82 2.71 -7.63
C MET A 58 -2.86 2.69 -6.42
N ILE A 59 -1.95 3.65 -6.30
CA ILE A 59 -1.06 3.76 -5.12
C ILE A 59 -1.89 3.93 -3.83
N LYS A 60 -2.92 4.78 -3.88
CA LYS A 60 -3.83 5.03 -2.75
C LYS A 60 -4.70 3.81 -2.46
N PHE A 61 -5.22 3.20 -3.51
CA PHE A 61 -6.11 2.04 -3.43
C PHE A 61 -5.42 0.83 -2.81
N VAL A 62 -4.20 0.53 -3.26
CA VAL A 62 -3.40 -0.58 -2.72
C VAL A 62 -3.02 -0.34 -1.27
N LEU A 63 -2.64 0.90 -0.92
CA LEU A 63 -2.32 1.23 0.47
C LEU A 63 -3.52 0.96 1.38
N LYS A 64 -4.73 1.30 0.93
CA LYS A 64 -5.96 0.97 1.66
C LYS A 64 -6.18 -0.53 1.76
N ALA A 65 -5.89 -1.29 0.70
CA ALA A 65 -6.06 -2.75 0.69
C ALA A 65 -5.23 -3.45 1.77
N ILE A 66 -4.03 -2.95 2.06
CA ILE A 66 -3.13 -3.55 3.06
C ILE A 66 -3.21 -2.88 4.45
N GLU A 67 -3.94 -1.77 4.59
CA GLU A 67 -3.96 -0.96 5.83
C GLU A 67 -4.35 -1.79 7.05
N SER A 68 -5.39 -2.63 6.93
CA SER A 68 -5.85 -3.46 8.05
C SER A 68 -4.79 -4.49 8.50
N ASP A 69 -4.01 -5.01 7.56
CA ASP A 69 -2.92 -5.93 7.86
C ASP A 69 -1.73 -5.20 8.50
N LEU A 70 -1.42 -3.99 8.04
CA LEU A 70 -0.41 -3.12 8.66
C LEU A 70 -0.73 -2.83 10.13
N ILE A 71 -1.97 -2.45 10.41
CA ILE A 71 -2.46 -2.18 11.77
C ILE A 71 -2.38 -3.45 12.62
N SER A 72 -2.87 -4.58 12.10
CA SER A 72 -2.88 -5.85 12.82
C SER A 72 -1.47 -6.35 13.17
N ASN A 73 -0.50 -6.11 12.28
CA ASN A 73 0.90 -6.48 12.48
C ASN A 73 1.71 -5.45 13.29
N LYS A 74 1.11 -4.30 13.66
CA LYS A 74 1.70 -3.22 14.46
C LYS A 74 3.09 -2.75 13.99
N PHE A 75 3.38 -2.85 12.69
CA PHE A 75 4.70 -2.52 12.13
C PHE A 75 5.89 -3.17 12.87
N THR A 76 5.71 -4.39 13.39
CA THR A 76 6.70 -5.09 14.25
C THR A 76 8.02 -5.43 13.56
N LYS A 77 8.06 -5.43 12.23
CA LYS A 77 9.24 -5.68 11.41
C LYS A 77 9.60 -4.44 10.60
N ASP A 78 10.90 -4.23 10.36
CA ASP A 78 11.40 -3.12 9.54
C ASP A 78 11.10 -3.31 8.05
N TRP A 79 10.86 -4.56 7.64
CA TRP A 79 10.49 -4.96 6.30
C TRP A 79 9.24 -5.84 6.33
N HIS A 80 8.21 -5.44 5.58
CA HIS A 80 7.04 -6.27 5.31
C HIS A 80 6.83 -6.42 3.82
N THR A 81 6.52 -7.65 3.39
CA THR A 81 6.11 -7.92 2.01
C THR A 81 4.68 -8.44 2.03
N PHE A 82 3.80 -7.75 1.33
CA PHE A 82 2.43 -8.17 1.07
C PHE A 82 2.32 -8.67 -0.36
N GLU A 83 1.55 -9.73 -0.57
CA GLU A 83 1.25 -10.24 -1.89
C GLU A 83 -0.26 -10.18 -2.10
N ILE A 84 -0.68 -9.46 -3.15
CA ILE A 84 -2.06 -9.36 -3.61
C ILE A 84 -2.15 -10.22 -4.87
N TYR A 85 -2.88 -11.32 -4.77
CA TYR A 85 -3.11 -12.26 -5.87
C TYR A 85 -4.39 -11.93 -6.64
N SER A 86 -4.59 -12.56 -7.80
CA SER A 86 -5.74 -12.35 -8.67
C SER A 86 -7.10 -12.55 -8.01
N ASP A 87 -7.18 -13.44 -7.02
CA ASP A 87 -8.41 -13.74 -6.27
C ASP A 87 -8.62 -12.84 -5.03
N SER A 88 -7.71 -11.89 -4.79
CA SER A 88 -7.83 -10.95 -3.69
C SER A 88 -9.04 -10.04 -3.86
N LYS A 89 -9.76 -9.80 -2.76
CA LYS A 89 -10.91 -8.91 -2.76
C LYS A 89 -10.45 -7.45 -2.68
N PRO A 90 -11.01 -6.54 -3.49
CA PRO A 90 -10.71 -5.13 -3.37
C PRO A 90 -11.23 -4.57 -2.03
N PRO A 91 -10.67 -3.45 -1.54
CA PRO A 91 -11.24 -2.69 -0.43
C PRO A 91 -12.69 -2.29 -0.74
N ILE A 92 -13.62 -2.68 0.13
CA ILE A 92 -15.04 -2.35 -0.03
C ILE A 92 -15.28 -0.89 0.41
N ASN A 93 -16.11 -0.15 -0.32
CA ASN A 93 -16.52 1.23 -0.01
C ASN A 93 -15.37 2.26 0.06
N PHE A 94 -14.23 2.01 -0.58
CA PHE A 94 -13.14 2.98 -0.63
C PHE A 94 -13.25 3.92 -1.83
N THR A 95 -13.23 5.22 -1.57
CA THR A 95 -13.15 6.27 -2.60
C THR A 95 -11.80 6.99 -2.50
N TYR A 96 -10.91 6.73 -3.46
CA TYR A 96 -9.54 7.27 -3.53
C TYR A 96 -9.46 8.80 -3.69
N ARG A 97 -10.57 9.47 -4.00
CA ARG A 97 -10.63 10.88 -4.43
C ARG A 97 -10.23 11.87 -3.33
N ASP A 98 -10.50 11.56 -2.06
CA ASP A 98 -10.19 12.42 -0.92
C ASP A 98 -8.93 11.99 -0.15
N PHE A 99 -8.28 10.92 -0.62
CA PHE A 99 -7.15 10.34 0.09
C PHE A 99 -5.85 11.05 -0.29
N ASP A 100 -5.37 11.93 0.59
CA ASP A 100 -4.10 12.63 0.45
C ASP A 100 -2.97 11.83 1.12
N LEU A 101 -2.03 11.34 0.32
CA LEU A 101 -0.86 10.61 0.81
C LEU A 101 0.11 11.50 1.59
N LYS A 102 0.13 12.82 1.34
CA LYS A 102 1.11 13.73 1.93
C LYS A 102 0.99 13.85 3.45
N ASN A 103 -0.21 13.66 3.98
CA ASN A 103 -0.51 13.75 5.42
C ASN A 103 -1.03 12.42 5.97
N TYR A 104 -0.80 11.32 5.25
CA TYR A 104 -1.34 10.03 5.65
C TYR A 104 -0.60 9.47 6.86
N THR A 105 -1.37 9.15 7.90
CA THR A 105 -0.87 8.48 9.11
C THR A 105 -1.69 7.23 9.43
N ILE A 106 -1.03 6.23 10.00
CA ILE A 106 -1.65 5.01 10.52
C ILE A 106 -1.37 4.94 12.01
N SER A 107 -2.43 4.73 12.80
CA SER A 107 -2.35 4.46 14.23
C SER A 107 -2.67 2.99 14.52
N CYS A 108 -1.85 2.37 15.38
CA CYS A 108 -1.98 0.96 15.80
C CYS A 108 -1.75 0.77 17.30
#